data_AF-A0A938X222-F1
#
_entry.id   AF-A0A938X222-F1
#
_cell.length_a   1.000
_cell.length_b   1.000
_cell.length_c   1.000
_cell.angle_alpha   90.00
_cell.angle_beta   90.00
_cell.angle_gamma   90.00
#
_symmetry.space_group_name_H-M   'P 1'
#
loop_
_entity.id
_entity.type
_entity.pdbx_description
1 polymer ?
#
loop_
_entity_poly.entity_id
_entity_poly.type
_entity_poly.pdbx_seq_one_letter_code
_entity_poly.pdbx_strand_id
1 'polypeptide(L)'
;MYCTHCGQELIEGGKFCPRCGAPVDGNGFEASEGPQAEPGVEPGENLGEKPGGNPQAGFGAPGPGYPGAAVRKKTSPAVIAVIVAVIVFLAICSVLAVWLLFFRNTYKTPIKNMVKVIEEQDGEAAMDLIPEQYLTVARTMTGLDEDAMEEMLEASLGTVLEGYEGKIKIDYEIGDARDLTDFEIQNLESGYFGFLGEIEAAKEVEFSAEIFVDGEEVEEIADDTTLTVIRLDGKWYLDPSMLF
;
A
#
# COMPACT_ATOMS: atom_id res chain seq x y z
N MET A 1 -11.75 13.38 -24.57
CA MET A 1 -12.48 12.54 -25.56
C MET A 1 -12.86 11.22 -24.92
N TYR A 2 -14.00 10.59 -25.22
CA TYR A 2 -14.44 9.35 -24.55
C TYR A 2 -14.37 8.14 -25.49
N CYS A 3 -14.06 6.97 -24.93
CA CYS A 3 -13.99 5.71 -25.67
C CYS A 3 -15.38 5.29 -26.19
N THR A 4 -15.50 5.09 -27.50
CA THR A 4 -16.75 4.63 -28.15
C THR A 4 -17.17 3.20 -27.76
N HIS A 5 -16.24 2.41 -27.20
CA HIS A 5 -16.51 1.04 -26.76
C HIS A 5 -16.94 0.92 -25.30
N CYS A 6 -16.49 1.80 -24.40
CA CYS A 6 -16.73 1.64 -22.95
C CYS A 6 -17.07 2.94 -22.20
N GLY A 7 -17.05 4.09 -22.85
CA GLY A 7 -17.44 5.38 -22.26
C GLY A 7 -16.41 6.02 -21.33
N GLN A 8 -15.22 5.44 -21.16
CA GLN A 8 -14.16 6.03 -20.33
C GLN A 8 -13.52 7.24 -21.02
N GLU A 9 -13.13 8.24 -20.23
CA GLU A 9 -12.32 9.36 -20.70
C GLU A 9 -10.93 8.89 -21.15
N LEU A 10 -10.54 9.31 -22.34
CA LEU A 10 -9.26 8.99 -22.96
C LEU A 10 -8.26 10.11 -22.69
N ILE A 11 -7.02 9.70 -22.41
CA ILE A 11 -5.87 10.58 -22.26
C ILE A 11 -5.46 11.09 -23.65
N GLU A 12 -5.19 12.39 -23.77
CA GLU A 12 -4.77 13.00 -25.03
C GLU A 12 -3.48 12.36 -25.56
N GLY A 13 -3.45 12.03 -26.85
CA GLY A 13 -2.33 11.34 -27.50
C GLY A 13 -2.22 9.83 -27.22
N GLY A 14 -3.13 9.24 -26.45
CA GLY A 14 -3.18 7.81 -26.19
C GLY A 14 -3.64 7.01 -27.41
N LYS A 15 -2.86 5.99 -27.82
CA LYS A 15 -3.21 5.09 -28.94
C LYS A 15 -4.29 4.05 -28.59
N PHE A 16 -4.53 3.82 -27.29
CA PHE A 16 -5.47 2.82 -26.77
C PHE A 16 -6.17 3.31 -25.50
N CYS A 17 -7.40 2.85 -25.26
CA CYS A 17 -8.18 3.17 -24.07
C CYS A 17 -7.59 2.50 -22.82
N PRO A 18 -7.32 3.25 -21.72
CA PRO A 18 -6.73 2.69 -20.51
C PRO A 18 -7.66 1.73 -19.76
N ARG A 19 -8.97 1.77 -20.03
CA ARG A 19 -9.95 0.92 -19.35
C ARG A 19 -10.27 -0.37 -20.10
N CYS A 20 -10.40 -0.33 -21.43
CA CYS A 20 -10.83 -1.49 -22.22
C CYS A 20 -9.83 -1.93 -23.30
N GLY A 21 -8.75 -1.19 -23.52
CA GLY A 21 -7.72 -1.52 -24.52
C GLY A 21 -8.12 -1.29 -25.98
N ALA A 22 -9.32 -0.74 -26.26
CA ALA A 22 -9.74 -0.42 -27.62
C ALA A 22 -8.82 0.66 -28.24
N PRO A 23 -8.44 0.54 -29.53
CA PRO A 23 -7.61 1.53 -30.21
C PRO A 23 -8.35 2.87 -30.34
N VAL A 24 -7.57 3.94 -30.35
CA VAL A 24 -8.06 5.32 -30.47
C VAL A 24 -7.53 5.89 -31.79
N ASP A 25 -8.40 6.06 -32.76
CA ASP A 25 -8.04 6.54 -34.09
C ASP A 25 -7.86 8.07 -34.09
N GLY A 26 -6.68 8.52 -34.52
CA GLY A 26 -6.17 9.89 -34.31
C GLY A 26 -6.41 10.92 -35.41
N ASN A 27 -7.30 10.69 -36.39
CA ASN A 27 -7.60 11.67 -37.45
C ASN A 27 -9.11 11.77 -37.70
N GLY A 28 -9.66 12.97 -37.53
CA GLY A 28 -11.10 13.23 -37.42
C GLY A 28 -11.91 13.39 -38.72
N PHE A 29 -13.23 13.11 -38.55
CA PHE A 29 -14.47 13.71 -39.09
C PHE A 29 -14.70 13.68 -40.63
N GLU A 30 -15.88 13.41 -41.21
CA GLU A 30 -17.33 13.59 -40.94
C GLU A 30 -18.09 12.56 -41.84
N ALA A 31 -19.38 12.23 -41.74
CA ALA A 31 -20.55 13.08 -41.56
C ALA A 31 -21.79 12.32 -41.05
N SER A 32 -22.67 13.13 -40.48
CA SER A 32 -24.00 12.94 -39.90
C SER A 32 -25.06 12.21 -40.74
N GLU A 33 -26.08 11.66 -40.06
CA GLU A 33 -27.49 12.14 -40.14
C GLU A 33 -28.38 11.31 -39.18
N GLY A 34 -29.02 11.96 -38.21
CA GLY A 34 -30.29 11.50 -37.63
C GLY A 34 -31.46 11.92 -38.54
N PRO A 35 -32.75 11.58 -38.27
CA PRO A 35 -33.39 11.81 -36.97
C PRO A 35 -34.50 10.81 -36.50
N GLN A 36 -34.69 10.79 -35.17
CA GLN A 36 -35.92 10.83 -34.34
C GLN A 36 -37.26 10.10 -34.68
N ALA A 37 -37.85 9.50 -33.62
CA ALA A 37 -39.28 9.41 -33.20
C ALA A 37 -40.01 8.03 -33.18
N GLU A 38 -40.63 7.73 -32.02
CA GLU A 38 -41.59 6.63 -31.69
C GLU A 38 -43.02 6.91 -32.26
N PRO A 39 -44.15 6.19 -31.97
CA PRO A 39 -44.45 4.78 -31.61
C PRO A 39 -45.60 4.12 -32.49
N GLY A 40 -45.77 2.78 -32.39
CA GLY A 40 -47.09 2.10 -32.41
C GLY A 40 -47.77 1.65 -33.74
N VAL A 41 -48.42 0.47 -33.65
CA VAL A 41 -49.62 -0.04 -34.38
C VAL A 41 -49.42 -0.86 -35.69
N GLU A 42 -49.80 -2.15 -35.62
CA GLU A 42 -50.19 -3.06 -36.74
C GLU A 42 -51.62 -2.70 -37.25
N PRO A 43 -52.06 -2.97 -38.50
CA PRO A 43 -52.33 -4.35 -38.99
C PRO A 43 -52.31 -4.61 -40.53
N GLY A 44 -52.26 -5.90 -40.90
CA GLY A 44 -52.91 -6.48 -42.10
C GLY A 44 -52.28 -6.22 -43.48
N GLU A 45 -52.39 -7.04 -44.53
CA GLU A 45 -53.09 -8.30 -44.83
C GLU A 45 -52.44 -8.94 -46.09
N ASN A 46 -52.42 -10.28 -46.08
CA ASN A 46 -52.30 -11.31 -47.15
C ASN A 46 -52.12 -10.95 -48.65
N LEU A 47 -51.39 -11.81 -49.39
CA LEU A 47 -51.99 -12.83 -50.29
C LEU A 47 -50.93 -13.69 -51.03
N GLY A 48 -51.19 -15.01 -51.13
CA GLY A 48 -50.58 -15.96 -52.08
C GLY A 48 -49.95 -17.22 -51.44
N GLU A 49 -50.73 -18.14 -50.85
CA GLU A 49 -51.18 -19.45 -51.41
C GLU A 49 -50.05 -20.40 -51.91
N LYS A 50 -49.68 -21.46 -51.13
CA LYS A 50 -50.20 -22.87 -51.03
C LYS A 50 -49.56 -23.84 -52.06
N PRO A 51 -49.58 -25.19 -51.89
CA PRO A 51 -49.92 -26.07 -50.74
C PRO A 51 -48.74 -27.04 -50.40
N GLY A 52 -48.65 -27.87 -49.35
CA GLY A 52 -49.60 -28.66 -48.57
C GLY A 52 -49.30 -30.16 -48.79
N GLY A 53 -48.80 -30.89 -47.78
CA GLY A 53 -48.67 -32.37 -47.84
C GLY A 53 -47.89 -33.01 -46.69
N ASN A 54 -48.57 -33.82 -45.89
CA ASN A 54 -48.06 -34.79 -44.90
C ASN A 54 -48.95 -36.05 -45.03
N PRO A 55 -48.65 -37.26 -44.52
CA PRO A 55 -47.41 -37.90 -44.04
C PRO A 55 -47.08 -39.21 -44.82
N GLN A 56 -45.98 -39.88 -44.44
CA GLN A 56 -45.93 -41.33 -44.08
C GLN A 56 -44.74 -42.14 -44.67
N ALA A 57 -43.98 -42.70 -43.73
CA ALA A 57 -43.17 -43.93 -43.69
C ALA A 57 -42.53 -44.51 -44.99
N GLY A 58 -41.20 -44.69 -44.95
CA GLY A 58 -40.46 -45.60 -45.81
C GLY A 58 -39.02 -45.80 -45.33
N PHE A 59 -38.67 -47.05 -45.02
CA PHE A 59 -37.37 -47.53 -44.52
C PHE A 59 -36.22 -47.38 -45.56
N GLY A 60 -34.98 -47.14 -45.09
CA GLY A 60 -33.75 -47.38 -45.86
C GLY A 60 -32.50 -46.66 -45.33
N ALA A 61 -31.49 -47.41 -44.87
CA ALA A 61 -30.18 -46.98 -44.34
C ALA A 61 -29.17 -46.52 -45.43
N PRO A 62 -27.89 -46.20 -45.12
CA PRO A 62 -27.26 -45.57 -43.96
C PRO A 62 -26.63 -44.19 -44.31
N GLY A 63 -26.37 -43.40 -43.26
CA GLY A 63 -26.08 -41.96 -43.32
C GLY A 63 -24.61 -41.51 -43.46
N PRO A 64 -24.40 -40.18 -43.38
CA PRO A 64 -23.27 -39.45 -43.96
C PRO A 64 -22.16 -39.08 -42.97
N GLY A 65 -20.93 -38.90 -43.49
CA GLY A 65 -19.82 -38.25 -42.78
C GLY A 65 -19.74 -36.75 -43.09
N TYR A 66 -19.98 -35.90 -42.10
CA TYR A 66 -19.64 -34.48 -42.09
C TYR A 66 -18.50 -34.23 -41.09
N PRO A 67 -17.49 -33.40 -41.37
CA PRO A 67 -16.48 -33.05 -40.38
C PRO A 67 -16.91 -31.85 -39.52
N GLY A 68 -16.83 -32.05 -38.20
CA GLY A 68 -16.14 -31.13 -37.29
C GLY A 68 -16.96 -30.02 -36.62
N ALA A 69 -17.66 -30.35 -35.54
CA ALA A 69 -17.97 -29.38 -34.50
C ALA A 69 -16.68 -28.91 -33.80
N ALA A 70 -16.53 -27.61 -33.56
CA ALA A 70 -15.42 -27.06 -32.79
C ALA A 70 -15.41 -27.66 -31.38
N VAL A 71 -14.42 -28.50 -31.09
CA VAL A 71 -14.25 -29.14 -29.78
C VAL A 71 -13.91 -28.05 -28.75
N ARG A 72 -14.85 -27.72 -27.88
CA ARG A 72 -14.57 -26.98 -26.64
C ARG A 72 -13.61 -27.84 -25.83
N LYS A 73 -12.33 -27.46 -25.77
CA LYS A 73 -11.31 -28.19 -25.01
C LYS A 73 -11.66 -28.06 -23.52
N LYS A 74 -12.16 -29.15 -22.92
CA LYS A 74 -12.44 -29.24 -21.48
C LYS A 74 -11.11 -29.11 -20.74
N THR A 75 -10.86 -27.98 -20.09
CA THR A 75 -9.69 -27.80 -19.22
C THR A 75 -9.77 -28.83 -18.10
N SER A 76 -8.73 -29.65 -17.94
CA SER A 76 -8.72 -30.66 -16.88
C SER A 76 -8.70 -29.96 -15.51
N PRO A 77 -9.31 -30.55 -14.48
CA PRO A 77 -9.29 -29.97 -13.13
C PRO A 77 -7.86 -29.75 -12.61
N ALA A 78 -6.90 -30.57 -13.09
CA ALA A 78 -5.48 -30.37 -12.83
C ALA A 78 -4.92 -29.07 -13.42
N VAL A 79 -5.33 -28.68 -14.64
CA VAL A 79 -4.91 -27.41 -15.25
C VAL A 79 -5.50 -26.22 -14.50
N ILE A 80 -6.75 -26.31 -14.05
CA ILE A 80 -7.39 -25.26 -13.24
C ILE A 80 -6.69 -25.14 -11.87
N ALA A 81 -6.35 -26.25 -11.22
CA ALA A 81 -5.63 -26.26 -9.95
C ALA A 81 -4.23 -25.61 -10.06
N VAL A 82 -3.50 -25.88 -11.15
CA VAL A 82 -2.19 -25.25 -11.42
C VAL A 82 -2.34 -23.75 -11.62
N ILE A 83 -3.35 -23.30 -12.38
CA ILE A 83 -3.59 -21.86 -12.60
C ILE A 83 -3.92 -21.16 -11.28
N VAL A 84 -4.78 -21.75 -10.45
CA VAL A 84 -5.12 -21.21 -9.13
C VAL A 84 -3.88 -21.16 -8.22
N ALA A 85 -3.06 -22.20 -8.20
CA ALA A 85 -1.83 -22.24 -7.41
C ALA A 85 -0.83 -21.15 -7.83
N VAL A 86 -0.68 -20.90 -9.14
CA VAL A 86 0.17 -19.82 -9.66
C VAL A 86 -0.34 -18.44 -9.26
N ILE A 87 -1.66 -18.22 -9.31
CA ILE A 87 -2.26 -16.94 -8.90
C ILE A 87 -2.06 -16.70 -7.39
N VAL A 88 -2.27 -17.73 -6.57
CA VAL A 88 -2.04 -17.64 -5.11
C VAL A 88 -0.57 -17.39 -4.80
N PHE A 89 0.35 -18.07 -5.49
CA PHE A 89 1.78 -17.85 -5.34
C PHE A 89 2.19 -16.42 -5.71
N LEU A 90 1.69 -15.88 -6.83
CA LEU A 90 1.95 -14.49 -7.23
C LEU A 90 1.38 -13.48 -6.23
N ALA A 91 0.21 -13.75 -5.64
CA ALA A 91 -0.37 -12.93 -4.59
C ALA A 91 0.46 -12.97 -3.29
N ILE A 92 0.99 -14.14 -2.92
CA ILE A 92 1.88 -14.27 -1.77
C ILE A 92 3.22 -13.56 -2.06
N CYS A 93 3.78 -13.71 -3.26
CA CYS A 93 5.01 -13.00 -3.65
C CYS A 93 4.81 -11.49 -3.71
N SER A 94 3.64 -10.99 -4.13
CA SER A 94 3.37 -9.55 -4.10
C SER A 94 3.19 -9.06 -2.67
N VAL A 95 2.51 -9.81 -1.79
CA VAL A 95 2.41 -9.49 -0.36
C VAL A 95 3.78 -9.54 0.31
N LEU A 96 4.63 -10.52 0.01
CA LEU A 96 5.99 -10.61 0.53
C LEU A 96 6.90 -9.53 -0.06
N ALA A 97 6.75 -9.16 -1.33
CA ALA A 97 7.50 -8.06 -1.92
C ALA A 97 7.06 -6.72 -1.30
N VAL A 98 5.77 -6.49 -1.11
CA VAL A 98 5.24 -5.32 -0.38
C VAL A 98 5.75 -5.38 1.06
N TRP A 99 5.70 -6.52 1.74
CA TRP A 99 6.21 -6.67 3.09
C TRP A 99 7.73 -6.40 3.16
N LEU A 100 8.55 -6.92 2.24
CA LEU A 100 9.98 -6.65 2.18
C LEU A 100 10.33 -5.22 1.72
N LEU A 101 9.48 -4.59 0.91
CA LEU A 101 9.66 -3.21 0.45
C LEU A 101 9.21 -2.19 1.51
N PHE A 102 8.18 -2.49 2.29
CA PHE A 102 7.60 -1.61 3.31
C PHE A 102 8.08 -1.91 4.76
N PHE A 103 8.50 -3.14 5.08
CA PHE A 103 9.16 -3.53 6.34
C PHE A 103 10.69 -3.60 6.20
N ARG A 104 11.27 -2.89 5.24
CA ARG A 104 12.72 -2.67 5.24
C ARG A 104 13.09 -1.83 6.46
N ASN A 105 14.01 -2.32 7.27
CA ASN A 105 14.63 -1.54 8.34
C ASN A 105 15.34 -0.33 7.72
N THR A 106 14.66 0.81 7.69
CA THR A 106 15.14 2.06 7.09
C THR A 106 15.24 3.13 8.18
N TYR A 107 15.86 4.25 7.87
CA TYR A 107 15.95 5.39 8.76
C TYR A 107 14.57 5.94 9.20
N LYS A 108 13.49 5.66 8.45
CA LYS A 108 12.12 6.04 8.82
C LYS A 108 11.52 5.14 9.90
N THR A 109 12.02 3.91 10.04
CA THR A 109 11.48 2.90 10.96
C THR A 109 11.44 3.38 12.42
N PRO A 110 12.54 3.90 13.02
CA PRO A 110 12.50 4.33 14.41
C PRO A 110 11.54 5.51 14.66
N ILE A 111 11.36 6.42 13.69
CA ILE A 111 10.39 7.53 13.77
C ILE A 111 8.95 6.98 13.83
N LYS A 112 8.62 6.02 12.96
CA LYS A 112 7.29 5.38 12.96
C LYS A 112 7.00 4.64 14.25
N ASN A 113 8.01 3.95 14.79
CA ASN A 113 7.87 3.22 16.03
C ASN A 113 7.68 4.18 17.21
N MET A 114 8.38 5.33 17.24
CA MET A 114 8.16 6.37 18.24
C MET A 114 6.71 6.87 18.23
N VAL A 115 6.18 7.22 17.05
CA VAL A 115 4.78 7.65 16.94
C VAL A 115 3.84 6.55 17.46
N LYS A 116 4.06 5.30 17.07
CA LYS A 116 3.26 4.15 17.53
C LYS A 116 3.30 3.99 19.05
N VAL A 117 4.48 4.10 19.66
CA VAL A 117 4.67 4.02 21.11
C VAL A 117 3.90 5.12 21.82
N ILE A 118 3.89 6.35 21.28
CA ILE A 118 3.15 7.46 21.88
C ILE A 118 1.63 7.25 21.76
N GLU A 119 1.13 6.81 20.60
CA GLU A 119 -0.30 6.53 20.39
C GLU A 119 -0.80 5.36 21.24
N GLU A 120 0.01 4.31 21.39
CA GLU A 120 -0.35 3.09 22.11
C GLU A 120 0.02 3.15 23.61
N GLN A 121 0.85 4.10 24.02
CA GLN A 121 1.41 4.24 25.37
C GLN A 121 2.08 2.93 25.85
N ASP A 122 2.84 2.31 24.96
CA ASP A 122 3.44 0.99 25.15
C ASP A 122 4.91 1.14 25.61
N GLY A 123 5.15 0.99 26.91
CA GLY A 123 6.46 1.14 27.54
C GLY A 123 7.48 0.08 27.12
N GLU A 124 7.03 -1.16 26.93
CA GLU A 124 7.85 -2.26 26.42
C GLU A 124 8.36 -1.91 25.01
N ALA A 125 7.47 -1.47 24.12
CA ALA A 125 7.84 -1.02 22.78
C ALA A 125 8.67 0.27 22.79
N ALA A 126 8.58 1.09 23.83
CA ALA A 126 9.41 2.27 24.01
C ALA A 126 10.88 1.91 24.28
N MET A 127 11.14 0.85 25.05
CA MET A 127 12.50 0.36 25.31
C MET A 127 13.22 -0.05 24.01
N ASP A 128 12.48 -0.62 23.05
CA ASP A 128 12.97 -1.02 21.73
C ASP A 128 13.45 0.14 20.84
N LEU A 129 13.07 1.38 21.18
CA LEU A 129 13.52 2.60 20.49
C LEU A 129 14.94 3.01 20.91
N ILE A 130 15.37 2.57 22.10
CA ILE A 130 16.65 2.93 22.69
C ILE A 130 17.70 1.91 22.24
N PRO A 131 18.89 2.34 21.77
CA PRO A 131 19.98 1.42 21.48
C PRO A 131 20.39 0.59 22.71
N GLU A 132 20.60 -0.71 22.52
CA GLU A 132 21.02 -1.64 23.57
C GLU A 132 22.34 -1.25 24.23
N GLN A 133 23.24 -0.65 23.46
CA GLN A 133 24.51 -0.11 23.95
C GLN A 133 24.26 0.99 24.99
N TYR A 134 23.27 1.85 24.73
CA TYR A 134 22.84 2.90 25.66
C TYR A 134 22.19 2.31 26.91
N LEU A 135 21.24 1.37 26.74
CA LEU A 135 20.56 0.70 27.86
C LEU A 135 21.55 -0.05 28.76
N THR A 136 22.55 -0.70 28.17
CA THR A 136 23.60 -1.40 28.92
C THR A 136 24.41 -0.45 29.78
N VAL A 137 24.79 0.71 29.24
CA VAL A 137 25.51 1.74 30.00
C VAL A 137 24.63 2.32 31.09
N ALA A 138 23.37 2.67 30.78
CA ALA A 138 22.41 3.16 31.74
C ALA A 138 22.23 2.18 32.92
N ARG A 139 21.94 0.90 32.64
CA ARG A 139 21.83 -0.16 33.66
C ARG A 139 23.11 -0.30 34.50
N THR A 140 24.27 -0.23 33.86
CA THR A 140 25.56 -0.33 34.57
C THR A 140 25.80 0.85 35.51
N MET A 141 25.41 2.06 35.11
CA MET A 141 25.60 3.27 35.90
C MET A 141 24.56 3.43 37.01
N THR A 142 23.30 3.11 36.74
CA THR A 142 22.19 3.25 37.68
C THR A 142 22.07 2.04 38.61
N GLY A 143 22.53 0.87 38.18
CA GLY A 143 22.34 -0.40 38.87
C GLY A 143 20.90 -0.93 38.77
N LEU A 144 20.08 -0.36 37.89
CA LEU A 144 18.69 -0.77 37.67
C LEU A 144 18.65 -1.98 36.72
N ASP A 145 17.72 -2.89 36.98
CA ASP A 145 17.39 -3.97 36.06
C ASP A 145 16.46 -3.47 34.94
N GLU A 146 16.11 -4.37 34.03
CA GLU A 146 15.32 -4.07 32.84
C GLU A 146 13.91 -3.61 33.20
N ASP A 147 13.23 -4.36 34.06
CA ASP A 147 11.89 -4.04 34.57
C ASP A 147 11.85 -2.64 35.20
N ALA A 148 12.84 -2.27 36.02
CA ALA A 148 12.88 -0.93 36.62
C ALA A 148 13.13 0.19 35.58
N MET A 149 13.89 -0.09 34.51
CA MET A 149 14.09 0.87 33.42
C MET A 149 12.83 1.05 32.58
N GLU A 150 12.10 -0.03 32.32
CA GLU A 150 10.80 -0.02 31.66
C GLU A 150 9.78 0.80 32.47
N GLU A 151 9.65 0.53 33.77
CA GLU A 151 8.77 1.31 34.66
C GLU A 151 9.11 2.81 34.66
N MET A 152 10.40 3.15 34.60
CA MET A 152 10.84 4.55 34.48
C MET A 152 10.45 5.18 33.14
N LEU A 153 10.56 4.43 32.05
CA LEU A 153 10.20 4.90 30.72
C LEU A 153 8.68 5.08 30.61
N GLU A 154 7.89 4.13 31.12
CA GLU A 154 6.44 4.24 31.25
C GLU A 154 6.04 5.48 32.07
N ALA A 155 6.69 5.70 33.22
CA ALA A 155 6.44 6.87 34.04
C ALA A 155 6.80 8.18 33.30
N SER A 156 7.88 8.18 32.53
CA SER A 156 8.29 9.34 31.73
C SER A 156 7.30 9.63 30.59
N LEU A 157 6.82 8.58 29.89
CA LEU A 157 5.78 8.70 28.88
C LEU A 157 4.49 9.23 29.50
N GLY A 158 4.09 8.68 30.64
CA GLY A 158 2.94 9.17 31.41
C GLY A 158 3.09 10.66 31.73
N THR A 159 4.26 11.09 32.19
CA THR A 159 4.55 12.50 32.52
C THR A 159 4.48 13.41 31.29
N VAL A 160 5.09 13.01 30.17
CA VAL A 160 5.04 13.75 28.90
C VAL A 160 3.60 13.87 28.41
N LEU A 161 2.78 12.84 28.64
CA LEU A 161 1.40 12.77 28.20
C LEU A 161 0.39 13.26 29.24
N GLU A 162 0.81 13.79 30.40
CA GLU A 162 -0.09 14.26 31.47
C GLU A 162 -1.12 15.31 30.99
N GLY A 163 -0.81 16.05 29.92
CA GLY A 163 -1.71 17.02 29.30
C GLY A 163 -2.70 16.45 28.27
N TYR A 164 -2.56 15.17 27.89
CA TYR A 164 -3.27 14.52 26.80
C TYR A 164 -4.16 13.38 27.35
N GLU A 165 -5.16 13.75 28.15
CA GLU A 165 -6.14 12.79 28.70
C GLU A 165 -7.10 12.31 27.59
N GLY A 166 -6.92 11.09 27.10
CA GLY A 166 -7.83 10.49 26.12
C GLY A 166 -7.10 9.59 25.12
N LYS A 167 -7.79 9.19 24.05
CA LYS A 167 -7.16 8.46 22.96
C LYS A 167 -6.32 9.43 22.13
N ILE A 168 -5.01 9.26 22.19
CA ILE A 168 -4.06 10.00 21.36
C ILE A 168 -4.04 9.42 19.95
N LYS A 169 -4.03 10.30 18.96
CA LYS A 169 -3.76 9.98 17.55
C LYS A 169 -2.84 11.04 16.99
N ILE A 170 -1.84 10.62 16.22
CA ILE A 170 -0.83 11.50 15.65
C ILE A 170 -0.87 11.32 14.13
N ASP A 171 -1.31 12.33 13.42
CA ASP A 171 -1.19 12.38 11.96
C ASP A 171 0.14 13.06 11.62
N TYR A 172 1.07 12.34 10.99
CA TYR A 172 2.45 12.80 10.80
C TYR A 172 2.95 12.65 9.37
N GLU A 173 3.94 13.47 9.02
CA GLU A 173 4.69 13.39 7.78
C GLU A 173 6.19 13.21 8.05
N ILE A 174 6.83 12.32 7.28
CA ILE A 174 8.28 12.15 7.29
C ILE A 174 8.80 12.71 5.97
N GLY A 175 9.30 13.94 6.03
CA GLY A 175 9.75 14.74 4.90
C GLY A 175 11.13 14.34 4.36
N ASP A 176 11.88 15.35 3.94
CA ASP A 176 13.21 15.17 3.38
C ASP A 176 14.22 14.74 4.45
N ALA A 177 15.28 14.08 4.01
CA ALA A 177 16.33 13.58 4.88
C ALA A 177 17.70 13.98 4.35
N ARG A 178 18.52 14.54 5.24
CA ARG A 178 19.91 14.92 4.98
C ARG A 178 20.84 13.92 5.62
N ASP A 179 21.78 13.38 4.85
CA ASP A 179 22.90 12.61 5.40
C ASP A 179 23.82 13.52 6.22
N LEU A 180 24.19 13.08 7.42
CA LEU A 180 25.21 13.75 8.22
C LEU A 180 26.59 13.44 7.65
N THR A 181 27.47 14.43 7.72
CA THR A 181 28.88 14.28 7.34
C THR A 181 29.66 13.49 8.38
N ASP A 182 30.80 12.90 7.99
CA ASP A 182 31.69 12.19 8.92
C ASP A 182 32.11 13.04 10.13
N PHE A 183 32.22 14.36 9.98
CA PHE A 183 32.52 15.27 11.08
C PHE A 183 31.35 15.42 12.05
N GLU A 184 30.12 15.54 11.53
CA GLU A 184 28.91 15.58 12.36
C GLU A 184 28.70 14.25 13.10
N ILE A 185 28.92 13.12 12.42
CA ILE A 185 28.88 11.79 13.04
C ILE A 185 29.90 11.68 14.16
N GLN A 186 31.16 12.09 13.95
CA GLN A 186 32.19 12.09 15.00
C GLN A 186 31.81 12.98 16.20
N ASN A 187 31.11 14.11 15.95
CA ASN A 187 30.63 14.95 17.04
C ASN A 187 29.52 14.27 17.84
N LEU A 188 28.60 13.55 17.18
CA LEU A 188 27.59 12.73 17.86
C LEU A 188 28.26 11.65 18.72
N GLU A 189 29.17 10.85 18.15
CA GLU A 189 29.92 9.82 18.88
C GLU A 189 30.64 10.38 20.11
N SER A 190 31.25 11.56 19.95
CA SER A 190 31.93 12.29 21.03
C SER A 190 30.96 12.75 22.12
N GLY A 191 29.75 13.17 21.76
CA GLY A 191 28.68 13.56 22.69
C GLY A 191 28.27 12.41 23.60
N TYR A 192 28.32 11.17 23.09
CA TYR A 192 28.10 9.96 23.86
C TYR A 192 29.35 9.40 24.52
N PHE A 193 30.48 10.11 24.49
CA PHE A 193 31.77 9.65 25.04
C PHE A 193 32.18 8.25 24.54
N GLY A 194 31.75 7.87 23.34
CA GLY A 194 31.97 6.54 22.75
C GLY A 194 31.09 5.41 23.32
N PHE A 195 30.11 5.70 24.18
CA PHE A 195 29.23 4.67 24.76
C PHE A 195 28.31 4.00 23.75
N LEU A 196 27.93 4.70 22.67
CA LEU A 196 27.10 4.12 21.60
C LEU A 196 27.90 3.25 20.63
N GLY A 197 29.24 3.24 20.72
CA GLY A 197 30.10 2.60 19.72
C GLY A 197 30.23 3.43 18.45
N GLU A 198 30.53 2.76 17.34
CA GLU A 198 30.69 3.37 16.01
C GLU A 198 29.32 3.62 15.37
N ILE A 199 29.06 4.87 14.98
CA ILE A 199 27.85 5.24 14.25
C ILE A 199 28.11 5.02 12.75
N GLU A 200 27.49 4.00 12.17
CA GLU A 200 27.71 3.61 10.76
C GLU A 200 27.18 4.66 9.77
N ALA A 201 26.11 5.36 10.15
CA ALA A 201 25.46 6.42 9.39
C ALA A 201 24.53 7.22 10.31
N ALA A 202 24.29 8.49 9.99
CA ALA A 202 23.27 9.29 10.66
C ALA A 202 22.55 10.19 9.65
N LYS A 203 21.28 10.50 9.94
CA LYS A 203 20.44 11.39 9.13
C LYS A 203 19.68 12.35 10.03
N GLU A 204 19.58 13.59 9.58
CA GLU A 204 18.57 14.54 10.01
C GLU A 204 17.36 14.38 9.08
N VAL A 205 16.17 14.25 9.67
CA VAL A 205 14.94 13.95 8.94
C VAL A 205 13.87 14.96 9.34
N GLU A 206 13.31 15.65 8.37
CA GLU A 206 12.18 16.55 8.58
C GLU A 206 10.96 15.76 9.06
N PHE A 207 10.29 16.29 10.07
CA PHE A 207 9.15 15.67 10.71
C PHE A 207 8.14 16.73 11.10
N SER A 208 6.89 16.54 10.70
CA SER A 208 5.74 17.33 11.16
C SER A 208 4.65 16.40 11.68
N ALA A 209 3.82 16.91 12.59
CA ALA A 209 2.72 16.14 13.14
C ALA A 209 1.59 17.02 13.67
N GLU A 210 0.36 16.55 13.51
CA GLU A 210 -0.83 17.06 14.19
C GLU A 210 -1.24 16.04 15.26
N ILE A 211 -1.35 16.49 16.51
CA ILE A 211 -1.69 15.66 17.65
C ILE A 211 -3.16 15.87 18.00
N PHE A 212 -3.91 14.77 18.06
CA PHE A 212 -5.32 14.73 18.39
C PHE A 212 -5.55 13.97 19.69
N VAL A 213 -6.41 14.49 20.55
CA VAL A 213 -6.93 13.80 21.74
C VAL A 213 -8.43 13.67 21.59
N ASP A 214 -8.93 12.44 21.60
CA ASP A 214 -10.35 12.11 21.38
C ASP A 214 -10.94 12.72 20.09
N GLY A 215 -10.09 12.97 19.10
CA GLY A 215 -10.46 13.52 17.79
C GLY A 215 -10.45 15.04 17.71
N GLU A 216 -10.10 15.74 18.80
CA GLU A 216 -9.85 17.19 18.79
C GLU A 216 -8.34 17.45 18.63
N GLU A 217 -7.97 18.30 17.68
CA GLU A 217 -6.59 18.74 17.49
C GLU A 217 -6.17 19.60 18.69
N VAL A 218 -5.09 19.22 19.35
CA VAL A 218 -4.59 19.90 20.55
C VAL A 218 -3.23 20.56 20.35
N GLU A 219 -2.44 20.06 19.40
CA GLU A 219 -1.10 20.58 19.12
C GLU A 219 -0.68 20.27 17.68
N GLU A 220 0.13 21.18 17.12
CA GLU A 220 0.75 21.05 15.80
C GLU A 220 2.27 21.21 15.96
N ILE A 221 3.02 20.24 15.43
CA ILE A 221 4.47 20.26 15.26
C ILE A 221 4.76 20.68 13.83
N ALA A 222 5.37 21.86 13.70
CA ALA A 222 5.69 22.47 12.41
C ALA A 222 6.72 21.68 11.60
N ASP A 223 6.74 21.91 10.29
CA ASP A 223 7.57 21.26 9.28
C ASP A 223 9.06 21.59 9.34
N ASP A 224 9.46 22.55 10.18
CA ASP A 224 10.86 22.88 10.44
C ASP A 224 11.50 22.01 11.55
N THR A 225 10.74 21.12 12.17
CA THR A 225 11.25 20.18 13.16
C THR A 225 12.03 19.06 12.49
N THR A 226 13.23 18.78 12.99
CA THR A 226 14.09 17.70 12.50
C THR A 226 14.38 16.68 13.58
N LEU A 227 14.26 15.41 13.23
CA LEU A 227 14.66 14.28 14.06
C LEU A 227 15.99 13.70 13.57
N THR A 228 16.90 13.41 14.51
CA THR A 228 18.13 12.70 14.19
C THR A 228 17.93 11.20 14.36
N VAL A 229 18.32 10.43 13.36
CA VAL A 229 18.33 8.96 13.39
C VAL A 229 19.73 8.45 13.10
N ILE A 230 20.16 7.47 13.88
CA ILE A 230 21.51 6.90 13.84
C ILE A 230 21.44 5.41 13.48
N ARG A 231 22.47 4.92 12.81
CA ARG A 231 22.61 3.51 12.45
C ARG A 231 23.72 2.88 13.27
N LEU A 232 23.37 1.85 14.02
CA LEU A 232 24.25 1.08 14.89
C LEU A 232 24.05 -0.41 14.57
N ASP A 233 25.15 -1.14 14.33
CA ASP A 233 25.13 -2.58 14.02
C ASP A 233 24.10 -2.96 12.94
N GLY A 234 24.01 -2.15 11.88
CA GLY A 234 23.07 -2.33 10.79
C GLY A 234 21.61 -1.95 11.05
N LYS A 235 21.21 -1.58 12.28
CA LYS A 235 19.84 -1.15 12.66
C LYS A 235 19.76 0.37 12.88
N TRP A 236 18.63 0.95 12.49
CA TRP A 236 18.34 2.38 12.68
C TRP A 236 17.61 2.61 14.01
N TYR A 237 18.01 3.66 14.70
CA TYR A 237 17.47 4.12 15.98
C TYR A 237 17.23 5.62 15.93
N LEU A 238 16.36 6.14 16.80
CA LEU A 238 16.37 7.56 17.12
C LEU A 238 17.64 7.87 17.90
N ASP A 239 18.19 9.05 17.67
CA ASP A 239 19.28 9.56 18.48
C ASP A 239 18.84 9.64 19.96
N PRO A 240 19.48 8.94 20.91
CA PRO A 240 19.00 8.84 22.28
C PRO A 240 18.79 10.18 22.99
N SER A 241 19.54 11.22 22.63
CA SER A 241 19.35 12.58 23.16
C SER A 241 17.99 13.19 22.82
N MET A 242 17.23 12.59 21.90
CA MET A 242 15.86 13.01 21.57
C MET A 242 14.82 12.43 22.53
N LEU A 243 15.19 11.41 23.32
CA LEU A 243 14.28 10.71 24.24
C LEU A 243 14.34 11.25 25.68
N PHE A 244 15.23 12.21 25.97
CA PHE A 244 15.52 12.70 27.33
C PHE A 244 15.70 14.22 27.41
#